data_AF-A0A846TLX3-F1
#
_entry.id   AF-A0A846TLX3-F1
#
_cell.length_a   1.000
_cell.length_b   1.000
_cell.length_c   1.000
_cell.angle_alpha   90.00
_cell.angle_beta   90.00
_cell.angle_gamma   90.00
#
_symmetry.space_group_name_H-M   'P 1'
#
loop_
_entity.id
_entity.type
_entity.pdbx_description
1 polymer ?
#
loop_
_entity_poly.entity_id
_entity_poly.type
_entity_poly.pdbx_seq_one_letter_code
_entity_poly.pdbx_strand_id
1 'polypeptide(L)'
;MKNQKGFTLIEMMIVLLVISVLLIITVPNIATHSSKINSKGCEGYIKMVEAQVQAYKIDKNVIPTFDQLLTDKYLKNTGSKCPDGKTELVITTEGAVLTETEFNATNQ
;
A
#
# COMPACT_ATOMS: atom_id res chain seq x y z
N MET A 1 -48.58 2.70 -40.74
CA MET A 1 -48.43 3.20 -39.35
C MET A 1 -47.40 2.32 -38.65
N LYS A 2 -46.23 2.86 -38.29
CA LYS A 2 -45.15 2.09 -37.64
C LYS A 2 -45.48 1.95 -36.16
N ASN A 3 -45.71 0.72 -35.71
CA ASN A 3 -46.05 0.38 -34.35
C ASN A 3 -44.77 0.46 -33.48
N GLN A 4 -44.55 1.61 -32.84
CA GLN A 4 -43.46 1.80 -31.89
C GLN A 4 -43.81 1.03 -30.61
N LYS A 5 -43.35 -0.23 -30.51
CA LYS A 5 -43.43 -0.99 -29.25
C LYS A 5 -42.41 -0.40 -28.28
N GLY A 6 -42.83 0.64 -27.56
CA GLY A 6 -42.03 1.32 -26.54
C GLY A 6 -41.95 0.48 -25.27
N PHE A 7 -40.78 0.56 -24.64
CA PHE A 7 -40.44 0.06 -23.31
C PHE A 7 -41.61 0.15 -22.33
N THR A 8 -41.93 -0.96 -21.69
CA THR A 8 -42.98 -0.97 -20.65
C THR A 8 -42.42 -0.42 -19.33
N LEU A 9 -43.29 0.13 -18.47
CA LEU A 9 -42.88 0.53 -17.11
C LEU A 9 -42.25 -0.61 -16.33
N ILE A 10 -42.76 -1.83 -16.52
CA ILE A 10 -42.24 -3.06 -15.90
C ILE A 10 -40.79 -3.31 -16.31
N GLU A 11 -40.45 -3.06 -17.57
CA GLU A 11 -39.11 -3.24 -18.10
C GLU A 11 -38.10 -2.32 -17.42
N MET A 12 -38.47 -1.06 -17.17
CA MET A 12 -37.64 -0.11 -16.42
C MET A 12 -37.50 -0.51 -14.94
N MET A 13 -38.53 -1.07 -14.32
CA MET A 13 -38.45 -1.55 -12.93
C MET A 13 -37.48 -2.72 -12.78
N ILE A 14 -37.50 -3.67 -13.72
CA ILE A 14 -36.57 -4.81 -13.71
C ILE A 14 -35.13 -4.32 -13.91
N VAL A 15 -34.91 -3.34 -14.79
CA VAL A 15 -33.57 -2.76 -15.00
C VAL A 15 -33.03 -2.10 -13.73
N LEU A 16 -33.84 -1.28 -13.04
CA LEU A 16 -33.42 -0.65 -11.78
C LEU A 16 -33.13 -1.68 -10.68
N LEU A 17 -33.95 -2.74 -10.61
CA LEU A 17 -33.73 -3.86 -9.69
C LEU A 17 -32.38 -4.54 -9.96
N VAL A 18 -32.07 -4.87 -11.21
CA VAL A 18 -30.78 -5.50 -11.55
C VAL A 18 -29.59 -4.58 -11.23
N ILE A 19 -29.66 -3.29 -11.58
CA ILE A 19 -28.58 -2.33 -11.29
C ILE A 19 -28.35 -2.21 -9.77
N SER A 20 -29.41 -2.17 -8.95
CA SER A 20 -29.29 -2.09 -7.50
C SER A 20 -28.56 -3.31 -6.90
N VAL A 21 -28.87 -4.52 -7.37
CA VAL A 21 -28.20 -5.76 -6.92
C VAL A 21 -26.72 -5.76 -7.32
N LEU A 22 -26.41 -5.31 -8.54
CA LEU A 22 -25.02 -5.20 -9.01
C LEU A 22 -24.18 -4.22 -8.17
N LEU A 23 -24.75 -3.09 -7.74
CA LEU A 23 -24.06 -2.13 -6.87
C LEU A 23 -23.76 -2.72 -5.48
N ILE A 24 -24.72 -3.42 -4.88
CA ILE A 24 -24.55 -4.08 -3.57
C ILE A 24 -23.45 -5.15 -3.62
N ILE A 25 -23.29 -5.87 -4.73
CA ILE A 25 -22.22 -6.87 -4.89
C ILE A 25 -20.85 -6.21 -5.18
N THR A 26 -20.84 -5.07 -5.87
CA THR A 26 -19.60 -4.39 -6.29
C THR A 26 -18.91 -3.65 -5.13
N VAL A 27 -19.67 -2.97 -4.27
CA VAL A 27 -19.15 -2.22 -3.11
C VAL A 27 -18.32 -3.06 -2.12
N PRO A 28 -18.76 -4.25 -1.66
CA PRO A 28 -18.00 -5.03 -0.68
C PRO A 28 -16.68 -5.58 -1.26
N ASN A 29 -16.61 -5.82 -2.57
CA ASN A 29 -15.39 -6.31 -3.21
C ASN A 29 -14.28 -5.25 -3.26
N ILE A 30 -14.60 -3.95 -3.30
CA ILE A 30 -13.59 -2.90 -3.44
C ILE A 30 -12.88 -2.56 -2.11
N ALA A 31 -13.56 -2.75 -0.97
CA ALA A 31 -13.07 -2.31 0.33
C ALA A 31 -11.92 -3.17 0.89
N THR A 32 -11.81 -4.44 0.49
CA THR A 32 -10.84 -5.40 1.05
C THR A 32 -9.49 -5.45 0.33
N HIS A 33 -9.37 -4.84 -0.86
CA HIS A 33 -8.11 -4.81 -1.60
C HIS A 33 -7.17 -3.71 -1.10
N SER A 34 -7.68 -2.64 -0.48
CA SER A 34 -6.86 -1.51 -0.01
C SER A 34 -5.82 -1.92 1.04
N SER A 35 -6.21 -2.70 2.06
CA SER A 35 -5.27 -3.13 3.11
C SER A 35 -4.20 -4.11 2.61
N LYS A 36 -4.57 -5.03 1.70
CA LYS A 36 -3.61 -5.96 1.07
C LYS A 36 -2.63 -5.22 0.15
N ILE A 37 -3.10 -4.21 -0.58
CA ILE A 37 -2.24 -3.37 -1.44
C ILE A 37 -1.25 -2.60 -0.57
N ASN A 38 -1.68 -2.02 0.54
CA ASN A 38 -0.79 -1.26 1.42
C ASN A 38 0.28 -2.15 2.07
N SER A 39 -0.09 -3.36 2.53
CA SER A 39 0.85 -4.33 3.09
C SER A 39 1.90 -4.77 2.07
N LYS A 40 1.49 -5.06 0.82
CA LYS A 40 2.42 -5.41 -0.26
C LYS A 40 3.29 -4.23 -0.68
N GLY A 41 2.74 -3.01 -0.66
CA GLY A 41 3.49 -1.77 -0.88
C GLY A 41 4.56 -1.56 0.20
N CYS A 42 4.24 -1.87 1.47
CA CYS A 42 5.18 -1.78 2.58
C CYS A 42 6.32 -2.81 2.45
N GLU A 43 6.00 -4.07 2.09
CA GLU A 43 7.01 -5.11 1.84
C GLU A 43 8.00 -4.70 0.74
N GLY A 44 7.49 -4.10 -0.35
CA GLY A 44 8.34 -3.56 -1.43
C GLY A 44 9.18 -2.35 -0.97
N TYR A 45 8.60 -1.48 -0.14
CA TYR A 45 9.29 -0.32 0.41
C TYR A 45 10.43 -0.72 1.35
N ILE A 46 10.24 -1.73 2.21
CA ILE A 46 11.29 -2.28 3.07
C ILE A 46 12.50 -2.72 2.25
N LYS A 47 12.28 -3.52 1.20
CA LYS A 47 13.36 -4.00 0.31
C LYS A 47 14.07 -2.86 -0.40
N MET A 48 13.32 -1.82 -0.82
CA MET A 48 13.90 -0.64 -1.44
C MET A 48 14.80 0.12 -0.46
N VAL A 49 14.33 0.38 0.77
CA VAL A 49 15.12 1.08 1.80
C VAL A 49 16.33 0.24 2.19
N GLU A 50 16.20 -1.08 2.32
CA GLU A 50 17.31 -1.99 2.59
C GLU A 50 18.39 -1.90 1.50
N ALA A 51 18.00 -1.88 0.22
CA ALA A 51 18.95 -1.68 -0.86
C ALA A 51 19.69 -0.33 -0.77
N GLN A 52 19.00 0.74 -0.33
CA GLN A 52 19.65 2.05 -0.11
C GLN A 52 20.59 2.06 1.10
N VAL A 53 20.21 1.38 2.18
CA VAL A 53 21.06 1.18 3.37
C VAL A 53 22.34 0.42 2.98
N GLN A 54 22.21 -0.65 2.19
CA GLN A 54 23.35 -1.42 1.70
C GLN A 54 24.24 -0.59 0.76
N ALA A 55 23.65 0.20 -0.15
CA ALA A 55 24.41 1.09 -1.02
C ALA A 55 25.22 2.12 -0.21
N TYR A 56 24.60 2.75 0.79
CA TYR A 56 25.29 3.67 1.68
C TYR A 56 26.41 2.98 2.47
N LYS A 57 26.17 1.75 2.94
CA LYS A 57 27.17 0.94 3.65
C LYS A 57 28.37 0.64 2.75
N ILE A 58 28.16 0.36 1.48
CA ILE A 58 29.25 0.14 0.50
C ILE A 58 30.04 1.44 0.28
N ASP A 59 29.36 2.57 0.15
CA ASP A 59 29.99 3.85 -0.18
C ASP A 59 30.73 4.49 1.00
N LYS A 60 30.17 4.39 2.21
CA LYS A 60 30.68 5.08 3.41
C LYS A 60 31.18 4.14 4.51
N ASN A 61 31.08 2.81 4.34
CA ASN A 61 31.44 1.80 5.35
C ASN A 61 30.74 1.99 6.72
N VAL A 62 29.61 2.71 6.73
CA VAL A 62 28.84 3.02 7.93
C VAL A 62 27.40 2.63 7.66
N ILE A 63 26.72 2.10 8.68
CA ILE A 63 25.28 1.83 8.60
C ILE A 63 24.55 3.15 8.82
N PRO A 64 23.77 3.62 7.83
CA PRO A 64 23.12 4.92 7.91
C PRO A 64 21.93 4.92 8.86
N THR A 65 21.65 6.10 9.43
CA THR A 65 20.32 6.41 9.98
C THR A 65 19.39 6.93 8.89
N PHE A 66 18.08 6.95 9.13
CA PHE A 66 17.12 7.53 8.18
C PHE A 66 17.44 8.99 7.82
N ASP A 67 17.91 9.79 8.79
CA ASP A 67 18.33 11.18 8.54
C ASP A 67 19.53 11.27 7.58
N GLN A 68 20.48 10.34 7.68
CA GLN A 68 21.64 10.30 6.79
C GLN A 68 21.21 9.92 5.36
N LEU A 69 20.30 8.95 5.22
CA LEU A 69 19.75 8.58 3.92
C LEU A 69 18.98 9.73 3.25
N LEU A 70 18.30 10.56 4.04
CA LEU A 70 17.60 11.75 3.53
C LEU A 70 18.59 12.87 3.16
N THR A 71 19.57 13.13 4.03
CA THR A 71 20.57 14.18 3.82
C THR A 71 21.44 13.90 2.59
N ASP A 72 21.88 12.65 2.43
CA ASP A 72 22.70 12.21 1.31
C ASP A 72 21.88 11.82 0.07
N LYS A 73 20.55 12.09 0.08
CA LYS A 73 19.62 11.90 -1.05
C LYS A 73 19.46 10.45 -1.54
N TYR A 74 19.77 9.47 -0.70
CA TYR A 74 19.43 8.06 -0.92
C TYR A 74 17.92 7.83 -0.80
N LEU A 75 17.22 8.68 -0.04
CA LEU A 75 15.76 8.72 0.04
C LEU A 75 15.23 10.11 -0.32
N LYS A 76 14.14 10.17 -1.09
CA LYS A 76 13.63 11.44 -1.66
C LYS A 76 12.67 12.23 -0.77
N ASN A 77 11.88 11.59 0.09
CA ASN A 77 11.00 12.29 1.05
C ASN A 77 10.13 11.37 1.93
N THR A 78 10.14 10.06 1.68
CA THR A 78 9.43 9.10 2.51
C THR A 78 10.33 8.77 3.68
N GLY A 79 9.97 9.22 4.88
CA GLY A 79 10.69 8.90 6.11
C GLY A 79 10.59 7.41 6.46
N SER A 80 10.73 7.09 7.74
CA SER A 80 10.56 5.74 8.29
C SER A 80 9.15 5.14 8.12
N LYS A 81 8.22 5.78 7.41
CA LYS A 81 6.82 5.37 7.33
C LYS A 81 6.52 4.64 6.03
N CYS A 82 5.89 3.48 6.15
CA CYS A 82 5.35 2.75 5.01
C CYS A 82 4.15 3.47 4.36
N PRO A 83 3.81 3.14 3.10
CA PRO A 83 2.65 3.68 2.39
C PRO A 83 1.29 3.48 3.10
N ASP A 84 1.22 2.57 4.07
CA ASP A 84 0.04 2.33 4.92
C ASP A 84 -0.17 3.42 6.00
N GLY A 85 0.80 4.34 6.16
CA GLY A 85 0.75 5.45 7.12
C GLY A 85 0.82 5.06 8.60
N LYS A 86 0.81 3.75 8.91
CA LYS A 86 0.75 3.19 10.28
C LYS A 86 2.00 2.46 10.72
N THR A 87 2.80 1.94 9.79
CA THR A 87 3.96 1.11 10.10
C THR A 87 5.23 1.94 10.02
N GLU A 88 5.93 2.08 11.14
CA GLU A 88 7.26 2.67 11.19
C GLU A 88 8.32 1.58 10.92
N LEU A 89 9.40 1.98 10.26
CA LEU A 89 10.52 1.15 9.90
C LEU A 89 11.72 1.48 10.77
N VAL A 90 12.45 0.45 11.17
CA VAL A 90 13.66 0.53 11.97
C VAL A 90 14.80 -0.09 11.17
N ILE A 91 15.93 0.61 11.10
CA ILE A 91 17.18 0.07 10.55
C ILE A 91 17.93 -0.59 11.71
N THR A 92 18.19 -1.89 11.58
CA THR A 92 18.94 -2.68 12.55
C THR A 92 20.44 -2.41 12.47
N THR A 93 21.18 -2.82 13.49
CA THR A 93 22.65 -2.73 13.56
C THR A 93 23.37 -3.61 12.54
N GLU A 94 22.65 -4.48 11.84
CA GLU A 94 23.18 -5.33 10.77
C GLU A 94 22.95 -4.72 9.37
N GLY A 95 22.12 -3.67 9.29
CA GLY A 95 21.70 -3.02 8.05
C GLY A 95 20.43 -3.62 7.42
N ALA A 96 19.72 -4.50 8.14
CA ALA A 96 18.40 -4.96 7.75
C ALA A 96 17.33 -3.94 8.15
N VAL A 97 16.30 -3.79 7.31
CA VAL A 97 15.18 -2.88 7.57
C VAL A 97 13.98 -3.72 8.01
N LEU A 98 13.51 -3.49 9.23
CA LEU A 98 12.37 -4.20 9.81
C LEU A 98 11.23 -3.23 10.11
N THR A 99 10.01 -3.74 10.25
CA THR A 99 8.94 -2.94 10.86
C THR A 99 9.18 -2.81 12.37
N GLU A 100 8.75 -1.69 12.96
CA GLU A 100 8.90 -1.45 14.40
C GLU A 100 8.25 -2.55 15.26
N THR A 101 7.16 -3.14 14.76
CA THR A 101 6.49 -4.29 15.38
C THR A 101 7.37 -5.55 15.41
N GLU A 102 8.12 -5.81 14.34
CA GLU A 102 9.07 -6.94 14.25
C GLU A 102 10.34 -6.70 15.07
N PHE A 103 10.83 -5.46 15.11
CA PHE A 103 11.99 -5.09 15.94
C PHE A 103 11.71 -5.29 17.44
N ASN A 104 10.52 -4.92 17.92
CA ASN A 104 10.13 -5.10 19.33
C ASN A 104 9.91 -6.59 19.67
N ALA A 105 9.36 -7.38 18.74
CA ALA A 105 9.17 -8.83 18.91
C ALA A 105 10.48 -9.63 18.94
N THR A 106 11.57 -9.09 18.41
CA THR A 106 12.90 -9.74 18.42
C THR A 106 13.74 -9.34 19.65
N ASN A 107 13.30 -8.34 20.41
CA ASN A 107 13.97 -7.81 21.62
C ASN A 107 13.23 -8.17 22.92
N GLN A 108 12.37 -9.19 22.91
CA GLN A 108 11.73 -9.76 24.10
C GLN A 108 12.16 -11.21 24.33
#